data_AF-A0A0B1TC77-F1
#
_entry.id   AF-A0A0B1TC77-F1
#
_cell.length_a   1.000
_cell.length_b   1.000
_cell.length_c   1.000
_cell.angle_alpha   90.00
_cell.angle_beta   90.00
_cell.angle_gamma   90.00
#
_symmetry.space_group_name_H-M   'P 1'
#
loop_
_entity.id
_entity.type
_entity.pdbx_description
1 polymer ?
#
loop_
_entity_poly.entity_id
_entity_poly.type
_entity_poly.pdbx_seq_one_letter_code
_entity_poly.pdbx_strand_id
1 'polypeptide(L)'
;MDISERSMTRIVKERLNKKAYKQGKAQFLSDASKARRKDRSKNTEQFINKENDRLYASSKPNVTVKRSGYPKTLTVFADITADTKTSLIFVPQNIKINGINYLDMLRDKVLPWARKHFGNKQ
;
A
#
# COMPACT_ATOMS: atom_id res chain seq x y z
N MET A 1 3.94 39.88 -15.38
CA MET A 1 4.85 39.10 -16.26
C MET A 1 4.44 39.43 -17.68
N ASP A 2 5.30 40.10 -18.44
CA ASP A 2 4.96 40.65 -19.76
C ASP A 2 5.27 39.65 -20.88
N ILE A 3 4.72 38.43 -20.78
CA ILE A 3 4.93 37.36 -21.77
C ILE A 3 3.59 36.70 -22.05
N SER A 4 3.28 36.46 -23.33
CA SER A 4 2.06 35.75 -23.73
C SER A 4 2.11 34.26 -23.37
N GLU A 5 0.95 33.68 -23.05
CA GLU A 5 0.79 32.25 -22.70
C GLU A 5 1.37 31.33 -23.78
N ARG A 6 1.20 31.69 -25.05
CA ARG A 6 1.76 30.97 -26.20
C ARG A 6 3.29 30.96 -26.20
N SER A 7 3.90 32.11 -25.92
CA SER A 7 5.36 32.23 -25.79
C SER A 7 5.88 31.41 -24.61
N MET A 8 5.20 31.45 -23.46
CA MET A 8 5.53 30.60 -22.31
C MET A 8 5.46 29.11 -22.64
N THR A 9 4.38 28.66 -23.29
CA THR A 9 4.20 27.25 -23.67
C THR A 9 5.30 26.77 -24.62
N ARG A 10 5.65 27.61 -25.62
CA ARG A 10 6.73 27.32 -26.56
C ARG A 10 8.08 27.21 -25.85
N ILE A 11 8.40 28.15 -24.97
CA ILE A 11 9.65 28.12 -24.21
C ILE A 11 9.74 26.84 -23.38
N VAL A 12 8.69 26.48 -22.64
CA VAL A 12 8.66 25.29 -21.77
C VAL A 12 8.85 24.00 -22.58
N LYS A 13 8.12 23.85 -23.70
CA LYS A 13 8.14 22.61 -24.49
C LYS A 13 9.35 22.49 -25.42
N GLU A 14 9.70 23.55 -26.14
CA GLU A 14 10.70 23.48 -27.22
C GLU A 14 12.10 23.87 -26.74
N ARG A 15 12.23 24.91 -25.89
CA ARG A 15 13.54 25.38 -25.43
C ARG A 15 14.02 24.64 -24.18
N LEU A 16 13.13 24.47 -23.20
CA LEU A 16 13.45 23.81 -21.93
C LEU A 16 13.24 22.29 -21.97
N ASN A 17 12.62 21.77 -23.04
CA ASN A 17 12.25 20.36 -23.21
C ASN A 17 11.55 19.77 -21.98
N LYS A 18 10.70 20.58 -21.34
CA LYS A 18 9.91 20.16 -20.17
C LYS A 18 8.52 19.77 -20.63
N LYS A 19 8.07 18.62 -20.17
CA LYS A 19 6.69 18.15 -20.35
C LYS A 19 5.96 18.28 -19.02
N ALA A 20 4.73 18.78 -19.08
CA ALA A 20 3.85 18.72 -17.93
C ALA A 20 3.53 17.24 -17.66
N TYR A 21 3.71 16.80 -16.42
CA TYR A 21 3.32 15.48 -15.97
C TYR A 21 2.31 15.62 -14.84
N LYS A 22 1.37 14.67 -14.76
CA LYS A 22 0.44 14.61 -13.65
C LYS A 22 1.22 14.19 -12.41
N GLN A 23 1.25 15.04 -11.40
CA GLN A 23 1.82 14.67 -10.11
C GLN A 23 1.00 13.54 -9.50
N GLY A 24 1.67 12.44 -9.13
CA GLY A 24 1.05 11.36 -8.36
C GLY A 24 0.69 11.86 -6.95
N LYS A 25 -0.42 11.38 -6.40
CA LYS A 25 -0.73 11.61 -4.98
C LYS A 25 0.07 10.61 -4.15
N ALA A 26 0.92 11.11 -3.27
CA ALA A 26 1.65 10.32 -2.29
C ALA A 26 1.40 10.85 -0.88
N GLN A 27 1.59 10.01 0.14
CA GLN A 27 1.56 10.45 1.52
C GLN A 27 2.74 11.40 1.77
N PHE A 28 2.48 12.57 2.34
CA PHE A 28 3.53 13.49 2.76
C PHE A 28 4.34 12.89 3.92
N LEU A 29 5.67 12.99 3.85
CA LEU A 29 6.57 12.47 4.87
C LEU A 29 7.38 13.61 5.48
N SER A 30 7.38 13.68 6.81
CA SER A 30 8.29 14.56 7.55
C SER A 30 9.75 14.11 7.35
N ASP A 31 10.70 15.03 7.51
CA ASP A 31 12.12 14.71 7.34
C ASP A 31 12.60 13.68 8.37
N ALA A 32 12.07 13.74 9.59
CA ALA A 32 12.27 12.71 10.61
C ALA A 32 11.78 11.32 10.15
N SER A 33 10.64 11.25 9.45
CA SER A 33 10.12 9.99 8.89
C SER A 33 11.00 9.47 7.76
N LYS A 34 11.53 10.36 6.91
CA LYS A 34 12.48 9.98 5.84
C LYS A 34 13.77 9.43 6.43
N ALA A 35 14.30 10.06 7.49
CA ALA A 35 15.51 9.61 8.16
C ALA A 35 15.33 8.20 8.75
N ARG A 36 14.24 7.96 9.49
CA ARG A 36 13.90 6.62 10.03
C ARG A 36 13.74 5.56 8.95
N ARG A 37 13.07 5.90 7.84
CA ARG A 37 12.91 4.97 6.70
C ARG A 37 14.25 4.63 6.06
N LYS A 38 15.13 5.62 5.89
CA LYS A 38 16.47 5.44 5.32
C LYS A 38 17.37 4.56 6.22
N ASP A 39 17.32 4.79 7.54
CA ASP A 39 18.05 3.99 8.51
C ASP A 39 17.58 2.53 8.52
N ARG A 40 16.26 2.30 8.64
CA ARG A 40 15.68 0.94 8.57
C ARG A 40 16.04 0.21 7.28
N SER A 41 16.00 0.89 6.14
CA SER A 41 16.34 0.31 4.83
C SER A 41 17.80 -0.14 4.73
N LYS A 42 18.70 0.41 5.55
CA LYS A 42 20.12 0.05 5.56
C LYS A 42 20.44 -1.02 6.61
N ASN A 43 19.76 -0.98 7.74
CA ASN A 43 20.07 -1.82 8.91
C ASN A 43 19.24 -3.11 8.97
N THR A 44 18.13 -3.19 8.24
CA THR A 44 17.44 -4.47 8.01
C THR A 44 18.19 -5.16 6.87
N GLU A 45 18.58 -6.43 7.02
CA GLU A 45 19.14 -7.20 5.91
C GLU A 45 18.23 -7.03 4.69
N GLN A 46 18.77 -6.46 3.62
CA GLN A 46 18.03 -6.24 2.37
C GLN A 46 17.82 -7.59 1.71
N PHE A 47 16.89 -8.39 2.23
CA PHE A 47 16.27 -9.41 1.43
C PHE A 47 15.55 -8.66 0.31
N ILE A 48 16.14 -8.67 -0.89
CA ILE A 48 15.47 -8.26 -2.11
C ILE A 48 14.35 -9.28 -2.32
N ASN A 49 13.22 -9.07 -1.65
CA ASN A 49 12.04 -9.86 -1.88
C ASN A 49 11.47 -9.42 -3.23
N LYS A 50 11.81 -10.17 -4.29
CA LYS A 50 11.27 -9.96 -5.65
C LYS A 50 9.73 -9.98 -5.68
N GLU A 51 9.08 -10.47 -4.63
CA GLU A 51 7.62 -10.47 -4.49
C GLU A 51 7.03 -9.17 -3.93
N ASN A 52 7.82 -8.29 -3.30
CA ASN A 52 7.33 -7.00 -2.80
C ASN A 52 7.00 -5.99 -3.92
N ASP A 53 7.48 -6.24 -5.15
CA ASP A 53 7.10 -5.48 -6.34
C ASP A 53 5.80 -5.98 -6.99
N ARG A 54 5.13 -6.99 -6.43
CA ARG A 54 3.85 -7.47 -6.96
C ARG A 54 2.76 -6.44 -6.70
N LEU A 55 2.44 -5.67 -7.73
CA LEU A 55 1.30 -4.78 -7.79
C LEU A 55 0.02 -5.63 -7.91
N TYR A 56 -0.51 -6.13 -6.79
CA TYR A 56 -1.65 -7.07 -6.74
C TYR A 56 -3.01 -6.47 -7.14
N ALA A 57 -3.07 -5.18 -7.43
CA ALA A 57 -4.29 -4.50 -7.85
C ALA A 57 -4.01 -3.58 -9.03
N SER A 58 -4.44 -3.97 -10.23
CA SER A 58 -4.48 -3.08 -11.38
C SER A 58 -5.62 -2.07 -11.20
N SER A 59 -5.32 -0.76 -11.18
CA SER A 59 -6.36 0.26 -11.20
C SER A 59 -7.19 0.10 -12.48
N LYS A 60 -8.52 0.04 -12.39
CA LYS A 60 -9.42 0.12 -13.55
C LYS A 60 -9.84 1.58 -13.74
N PRO A 61 -9.18 2.37 -14.61
CA PRO A 61 -9.38 3.81 -14.67
C PRO A 61 -10.75 4.25 -15.21
N ASN A 62 -11.47 3.36 -15.91
CA ASN A 62 -12.71 3.67 -16.62
C ASN A 62 -13.99 3.23 -15.90
N VAL A 63 -13.92 2.91 -14.60
CA VAL A 63 -15.12 2.57 -13.83
C VAL A 63 -15.68 3.85 -13.20
N THR A 64 -16.88 4.25 -13.61
CA THR A 64 -17.62 5.33 -12.95
C THR A 64 -18.11 4.85 -11.59
N VAL A 65 -17.30 5.05 -10.55
CA VAL A 65 -17.67 4.71 -9.17
C VAL A 65 -18.44 5.88 -8.56
N LYS A 66 -19.75 5.71 -8.36
CA LYS A 66 -20.54 6.64 -7.52
C LYS A 66 -20.02 6.54 -6.09
N ARG A 67 -19.45 7.62 -5.56
CA ARG A 67 -19.01 7.68 -4.16
C ARG A 67 -20.23 7.91 -3.26
N SER A 68 -20.65 6.87 -2.54
CA SER A 68 -21.55 7.01 -1.40
C SER A 68 -20.80 7.62 -0.22
N GLY A 69 -21.45 8.47 0.59
CA GLY A 69 -20.88 8.97 1.84
C GLY A 69 -20.65 7.88 2.89
N TYR A 70 -21.44 6.81 2.83
CA TYR A 70 -21.36 5.63 3.71
C TYR A 70 -21.44 4.35 2.86
N PRO A 71 -20.36 3.98 2.15
CA PRO A 71 -20.34 2.70 1.45
C PRO A 71 -20.37 1.56 2.49
N LYS A 72 -21.06 0.45 2.19
CA LYS A 72 -20.90 -0.77 2.98
C LYS A 72 -19.45 -1.23 2.82
N THR A 73 -18.71 -1.29 3.92
CA THR A 73 -17.29 -1.70 3.94
C THR A 73 -17.16 -3.09 4.53
N LEU A 74 -16.24 -3.88 3.95
CA LEU A 74 -15.85 -5.18 4.45
C LEU A 74 -14.36 -5.14 4.76
N THR A 75 -14.00 -5.42 6.00
CA THR A 75 -12.60 -5.51 6.41
C THR A 75 -12.17 -6.97 6.33
N VAL A 76 -11.08 -7.23 5.62
CA VAL A 76 -10.54 -8.57 5.45
C VAL A 76 -9.11 -8.58 5.96
N PHE A 77 -8.80 -9.56 6.80
CA PHE A 77 -7.45 -9.86 7.22
C PHE A 77 -6.92 -11.09 6.49
N ALA A 78 -5.67 -11.01 6.04
CA ALA A 78 -4.97 -12.10 5.40
C ALA A 78 -3.47 -11.94 5.66
N ASP A 79 -2.81 -13.06 5.95
CA ASP A 79 -1.37 -13.16 6.05
C ASP A 79 -0.84 -13.96 4.86
N ILE A 80 0.34 -13.59 4.40
CA ILE A 80 1.00 -14.20 3.27
C ILE A 80 2.41 -14.58 3.70
N THR A 81 2.81 -15.79 3.36
CA THR A 81 4.16 -16.32 3.51
C THR A 81 4.73 -16.59 2.13
N ALA A 82 6.03 -16.85 2.03
CA ALA A 82 6.67 -17.17 0.75
C ALA A 82 6.02 -18.39 0.06
N ASP A 83 5.52 -19.33 0.86
CA ASP A 83 4.99 -20.60 0.35
C ASP A 83 3.47 -20.55 0.13
N THR A 84 2.73 -19.92 1.05
CA THR A 84 1.27 -19.97 1.04
C THR A 84 0.64 -18.71 1.67
N LYS A 85 -0.69 -18.62 1.59
CA LYS A 85 -1.48 -17.58 2.25
C LYS A 85 -2.39 -18.20 3.30
N THR A 86 -2.70 -17.44 4.34
CA THR A 86 -3.77 -17.82 5.28
C THR A 86 -5.14 -17.71 4.60
N SER A 87 -6.12 -18.45 5.14
CA SER A 87 -7.52 -18.25 4.77
C SER A 87 -7.95 -16.82 5.11
N LEU A 88 -8.74 -16.21 4.23
CA LEU A 88 -9.26 -14.86 4.45
C LEU A 88 -10.12 -14.82 5.71
N ILE A 89 -9.78 -13.93 6.64
CA ILE A 89 -10.54 -13.70 7.87
C ILE A 89 -11.40 -12.45 7.65
N PHE A 90 -12.71 -12.66 7.57
CA PHE A 90 -13.67 -11.58 7.42
C PHE A 90 -13.98 -10.96 8.79
N VAL A 91 -13.63 -9.69 8.93
CA VAL A 91 -13.97 -8.91 10.13
C VAL A 91 -15.38 -8.34 9.93
N PRO A 92 -16.31 -8.53 10.89
CA PRO A 92 -17.67 -8.02 10.79
C PRO A 92 -17.71 -6.51 10.55
N GLN A 93 -18.78 -6.07 9.87
CA GLN A 93 -18.98 -4.66 9.54
C GLN A 93 -19.05 -3.81 10.82
N ASN A 94 -18.50 -2.59 10.76
CA ASN A 94 -18.44 -1.61 11.84
C ASN A 94 -17.56 -1.98 13.05
N ILE A 95 -16.81 -3.09 12.99
CA ILE A 95 -15.80 -3.38 14.01
C ILE A 95 -14.49 -2.67 13.65
N LYS A 96 -14.02 -1.81 14.56
CA LYS A 96 -12.65 -1.28 14.50
C LYS A 96 -11.71 -2.31 15.11
N ILE A 97 -10.69 -2.70 14.34
CA ILE A 97 -9.62 -3.57 14.85
C ILE A 97 -8.82 -2.78 15.90
N ASN A 98 -8.78 -3.31 17.12
CA ASN A 98 -7.95 -2.81 18.22
C ASN A 98 -6.95 -3.91 18.63
N GLY A 99 -6.06 -3.63 19.58
CA GLY A 99 -5.04 -4.60 20.01
C GLY A 99 -5.61 -5.90 20.57
N ILE A 100 -6.71 -5.84 21.32
CA ILE A 100 -7.32 -7.00 21.98
C ILE A 100 -8.00 -7.89 20.93
N ASN A 101 -8.92 -7.33 20.14
CA ASN A 101 -9.64 -8.04 19.09
C ASN A 101 -8.68 -8.61 18.03
N TYR A 102 -7.57 -7.92 17.79
CA TYR A 102 -6.52 -8.42 16.90
C TYR A 102 -5.80 -9.63 17.51
N LEU A 103 -5.40 -9.58 18.78
CA LEU A 103 -4.75 -10.71 19.45
C LEU A 103 -5.66 -11.94 19.52
N ASP A 104 -6.95 -11.75 19.80
CA ASP A 104 -7.92 -12.84 19.85
C ASP A 104 -8.09 -13.47 18.46
N MET A 105 -8.23 -12.64 17.41
CA MET A 105 -8.26 -13.13 16.02
C MET A 105 -7.00 -13.92 15.65
N LEU A 106 -5.82 -13.44 16.07
CA LEU A 106 -4.56 -14.16 15.81
C LEU A 106 -4.51 -15.49 16.56
N ARG A 107 -4.92 -15.53 17.83
CA ARG A 107 -4.94 -16.77 18.64
C ARG A 107 -5.91 -17.80 18.10
N ASP A 108 -7.09 -17.36 17.64
CA ASP A 108 -8.16 -18.26 17.20
C ASP A 108 -7.94 -18.80 15.79
N LYS A 109 -7.44 -17.98 14.88
CA LYS A 109 -7.39 -18.30 13.44
C LYS A 109 -5.97 -18.49 12.92
N VAL A 110 -5.05 -17.60 13.30
CA VAL A 110 -3.70 -17.57 12.72
C VAL A 110 -2.78 -18.55 13.42
N LEU A 111 -2.83 -18.65 14.76
CA LEU A 111 -1.96 -19.52 15.54
C LEU A 111 -2.15 -21.01 15.22
N PRO A 112 -3.37 -21.56 15.12
CA PRO A 112 -3.56 -22.96 14.73
C PRO A 112 -3.06 -23.23 13.31
N TRP A 113 -3.32 -22.30 12.39
CA TRP A 113 -2.81 -22.39 11.03
C TRP A 113 -1.29 -22.35 10.98
N ALA A 114 -0.65 -21.43 11.71
CA ALA A 114 0.79 -21.27 11.73
C ALA A 114 1.47 -22.51 12.31
N ARG A 115 0.93 -23.08 13.40
CA ARG A 115 1.42 -24.34 13.95
C ARG A 115 1.31 -25.49 12.96
N LYS A 116 0.20 -25.59 12.22
CA LYS A 116 0.02 -26.61 11.17
C LYS A 116 0.99 -26.41 10.00
N HIS A 117 1.23 -25.16 9.59
CA HIS A 117 2.02 -24.83 8.40
C HIS A 117 3.53 -24.86 8.65
N PHE A 118 3.98 -24.38 9.82
CA PHE A 118 5.38 -24.23 10.18
C PHE A 118 5.89 -25.23 11.21
N GLY A 119 5.01 -25.85 12.01
CA GLY A 119 5.42 -26.70 13.13
C GLY A 119 6.26 -27.93 12.76
N ASN A 120 6.25 -28.32 11.48
CA ASN A 120 7.04 -29.45 10.96
C ASN A 120 8.26 -29.02 10.12
N LYS A 121 8.50 -27.71 9.96
CA LYS A 121 9.67 -27.18 9.25
C LYS A 121 10.74 -26.84 10.31
N GLN A 122 11.64 -27.79 10.58
CA GLN A 122 12.90 -27.53 11.26
C GLN A 122 13.99 -27.26 10.22
#